data_AF-A0A496ZZ24-F1
#
_entry.id   AF-A0A496ZZ24-F1
#
_cell.length_a   1.000
_cell.length_b   1.000
_cell.length_c   1.000
_cell.angle_alpha   90.00
_cell.angle_beta   90.00
_cell.angle_gamma   90.00
#
_symmetry.space_group_name_H-M   'P 1'
#
loop_
_entity.id
_entity.type
_entity.pdbx_description
1 polymer ?
#
loop_
_entity_poly.entity_id
_entity_poly.type
_entity_poly.pdbx_seq_one_letter_code
_entity_poly.pdbx_strand_id
1 'polypeptide(L)'
;MTHLGFRDVHIDRIGNVVGRIGPGHGPVLMLNGHMDTVRVSDPEAWSHAPFGAEVEDGVLYGVGACDMKGGLAAMVYGAKLLRDAGCALKGDLVVACVVQE
;
A
#
# COMPACT_ATOMS: atom_id res chain seq x y z
N MET A 1 -7.99 2.83 4.18
CA MET A 1 -8.79 1.64 3.77
C MET A 1 -10.27 1.76 4.10
N THR A 2 -10.67 2.15 5.32
CA THR A 2 -12.10 2.28 5.72
C THR A 2 -12.90 3.21 4.79
N HIS A 3 -12.40 4.42 4.53
CA HIS A 3 -13.01 5.36 3.57
C HIS A 3 -13.00 4.86 2.12
N LEU A 4 -12.16 3.86 1.83
CA LEU A 4 -12.06 3.24 0.52
C LEU A 4 -12.89 1.97 0.44
N GLY A 5 -13.88 1.73 1.32
CA GLY A 5 -14.83 0.61 1.21
C GLY A 5 -14.25 -0.78 1.47
N PHE A 6 -13.11 -0.87 2.15
CA PHE A 6 -12.60 -2.14 2.67
C PHE A 6 -13.38 -2.57 3.91
N ARG A 7 -13.54 -3.87 4.10
CA ARG A 7 -14.09 -4.50 5.30
C ARG A 7 -12.97 -5.03 6.19
N ASP A 8 -13.30 -5.31 7.44
CA ASP A 8 -12.40 -5.87 8.46
C ASP A 8 -11.07 -5.13 8.58
N VAL A 9 -11.10 -3.81 8.43
CA VAL A 9 -9.92 -2.96 8.53
C VAL A 9 -9.50 -2.89 9.98
N HIS A 10 -8.30 -3.37 10.30
CA HIS A 10 -7.76 -3.35 11.64
C HIS A 10 -6.26 -3.04 11.63
N ILE A 11 -5.79 -2.54 12.78
CA ILE A 11 -4.39 -2.30 13.06
C ILE A 11 -3.98 -3.27 14.16
N ASP A 12 -2.92 -4.04 13.97
CA ASP A 12 -2.42 -4.95 14.99
C ASP A 12 -1.55 -4.24 16.04
N ARG A 13 -0.99 -5.01 16.99
CA ARG A 13 -0.22 -4.47 18.11
C ARG A 13 1.07 -3.74 17.68
N ILE A 14 1.66 -4.09 16.54
CA ILE A 14 2.93 -3.52 16.09
C ILE A 14 2.74 -2.45 15.02
N GLY A 15 1.53 -2.31 14.47
CA GLY A 15 1.18 -1.25 13.53
C GLY A 15 0.90 -1.73 12.11
N ASN A 16 0.81 -3.05 11.89
CA ASN A 16 0.38 -3.58 10.59
C ASN A 16 -1.09 -3.19 10.35
N VAL A 17 -1.43 -2.78 9.14
CA VAL A 17 -2.80 -2.45 8.73
C VAL A 17 -3.27 -3.52 7.75
N VAL A 18 -4.36 -4.21 8.06
CA VAL A 18 -4.94 -5.22 7.17
C VAL A 18 -6.37 -4.84 6.85
N GLY A 19 -6.77 -4.96 5.59
CA GLY A 19 -8.15 -4.79 5.16
C GLY A 19 -8.46 -5.68 3.95
N ARG A 20 -9.76 -5.93 3.69
CA ARG A 20 -10.18 -6.79 2.57
C ARG A 20 -11.37 -6.26 1.78
N ILE A 21 -11.46 -6.67 0.52
CA ILE A 21 -12.66 -6.56 -0.33
C ILE A 21 -13.05 -7.96 -0.82
N GLY A 22 -14.26 -8.09 -1.34
CA GLY A 22 -14.78 -9.37 -1.82
C GLY A 22 -15.94 -9.88 -0.95
N PRO A 23 -16.42 -11.11 -1.19
CA PRO A 23 -17.70 -11.55 -0.67
C PRO A 23 -17.61 -12.29 0.67
N GLY A 24 -16.43 -12.40 1.30
CA GLY A 24 -16.23 -13.05 2.60
C GLY A 24 -16.24 -14.58 2.54
N HIS A 25 -16.14 -15.16 1.35
CA HIS A 25 -16.11 -16.61 1.11
C HIS A 25 -15.32 -16.91 -0.16
N GLY A 26 -14.97 -18.18 -0.38
CA GLY A 26 -14.15 -18.60 -1.52
C GLY A 26 -12.65 -18.45 -1.26
N PRO A 27 -11.81 -18.52 -2.31
CA PRO A 27 -10.36 -18.39 -2.19
C PRO A 27 -9.96 -17.00 -1.67
N VAL A 28 -8.79 -16.91 -1.04
CA VAL A 28 -8.23 -15.64 -0.55
C VAL A 28 -6.93 -15.37 -1.27
N LEU A 29 -6.82 -14.18 -1.89
CA LEU A 29 -5.57 -13.64 -2.40
C LEU A 29 -5.11 -12.52 -1.47
N MET A 30 -3.86 -12.56 -1.03
CA MET A 30 -3.26 -11.50 -0.23
C MET A 30 -2.19 -10.76 -1.03
N LEU A 31 -2.32 -9.45 -1.11
CA LEU A 31 -1.26 -8.54 -1.49
C LEU A 31 -0.60 -8.06 -0.21
N ASN A 32 0.66 -8.45 -0.01
CA ASN A 32 1.46 -8.04 1.14
C ASN A 32 2.49 -7.00 0.69
N GLY A 33 2.63 -5.92 1.45
CA GLY A 33 3.67 -4.93 1.23
C GLY A 33 3.98 -4.14 2.50
N HIS A 34 5.18 -3.60 2.59
CA HIS A 34 5.68 -2.93 3.78
C HIS A 34 5.56 -1.40 3.71
N MET A 35 5.38 -0.79 4.88
CA MET A 35 5.22 0.67 5.05
C MET A 35 6.52 1.34 5.51
N ASP A 36 7.38 0.59 6.17
CA ASP A 36 8.70 1.06 6.56
C ASP A 36 9.59 1.26 5.34
N THR A 37 10.75 1.85 5.59
CA THR A 37 11.75 2.06 4.56
C THR A 37 13.08 2.27 5.26
N VAL A 38 14.15 2.14 4.50
CA VAL A 38 15.51 2.31 5.01
C VAL A 38 15.75 3.72 5.51
N ARG A 39 16.71 3.86 6.44
CA ARG A 39 17.16 5.18 6.89
C ARG A 39 17.91 5.89 5.77
N VAL A 40 17.73 7.20 5.69
CA VAL A 40 18.55 8.07 4.86
C VAL A 40 19.89 8.29 5.57
N SER A 41 20.98 7.89 4.92
CA SER A 41 22.33 8.01 5.50
C SER A 41 22.90 9.43 5.40
N ASP A 42 22.81 10.05 4.23
CA ASP A 42 23.29 11.42 3.96
C ASP A 42 22.25 12.16 3.11
N PRO A 43 21.44 13.06 3.72
CA PRO A 43 20.43 13.82 3.00
C PRO A 43 21.00 14.78 1.94
N GLU A 44 22.21 15.31 2.15
CA GLU A 44 22.83 16.29 1.25
C GLU A 44 23.33 15.64 -0.06
N ALA A 45 23.53 14.32 -0.04
CA ALA A 45 23.90 13.55 -1.23
C ALA A 45 22.72 13.31 -2.21
N TRP A 46 21.50 13.65 -1.82
CA TRP A 46 20.32 13.48 -2.67
C TRP A 46 20.12 14.69 -3.58
N SER A 47 19.77 14.44 -4.85
CA SER A 47 19.36 15.50 -5.78
C SER A 47 17.98 16.10 -5.47
N HIS A 48 17.16 15.38 -4.69
CA HIS A 48 15.80 15.75 -4.29
C HIS A 48 15.65 15.47 -2.80
N ALA A 49 14.79 16.21 -2.09
CA ALA A 49 14.60 15.93 -0.66
C ALA A 49 14.11 14.48 -0.47
N PRO A 50 14.79 13.64 0.33
CA PRO A 50 14.49 12.20 0.41
C PRO A 50 13.08 11.90 0.93
N PHE A 51 12.48 12.82 1.68
CA PHE A 51 11.09 12.71 2.15
C PHE A 51 10.15 13.77 1.52
N GLY A 52 10.61 14.46 0.47
CA GLY A 52 9.87 15.53 -0.20
C GLY A 52 8.72 15.04 -1.09
N ALA A 53 8.80 13.80 -1.58
CA ALA A 53 7.85 13.23 -2.54
C ALA A 53 7.71 14.10 -3.80
N GLU A 54 8.83 14.64 -4.27
CA GLU A 54 8.90 15.52 -5.44
C GLU A 54 8.68 14.72 -6.73
N VAL A 55 7.99 15.32 -7.70
CA VAL A 55 7.78 14.71 -9.01
C VAL A 55 8.48 15.58 -10.05
N GLU A 56 9.50 15.03 -10.71
CA GLU A 56 10.25 15.65 -11.80
C GLU A 56 10.19 14.73 -13.01
N ASP A 57 9.85 15.27 -14.18
CA ASP A 57 9.75 14.53 -15.45
C ASP A 57 8.93 13.22 -15.39
N GLY A 58 7.87 13.23 -14.58
CA GLY A 58 6.97 12.08 -14.40
C GLY A 58 7.51 10.99 -13.46
N VAL A 59 8.63 11.23 -12.79
CA VAL A 59 9.24 10.33 -11.81
C VAL A 59 9.01 10.88 -10.41
N LEU A 60 8.51 10.03 -9.50
CA LEU A 60 8.37 10.36 -8.08
C LEU A 60 9.67 10.04 -7.34
N TYR A 61 10.30 11.05 -6.76
CA TYR A 61 11.52 10.94 -5.98
C TYR A 61 11.22 10.92 -4.48
N GLY A 62 11.88 10.00 -3.77
CA GLY A 62 11.84 9.89 -2.32
C GLY A 62 12.15 8.49 -1.83
N VAL A 63 12.70 8.38 -0.63
CA VAL A 63 12.90 7.09 0.04
C VAL A 63 11.54 6.45 0.31
N GLY A 64 11.42 5.19 -0.07
CA GLY A 64 10.15 4.48 -0.06
C GLY A 64 9.31 4.61 -1.33
N ALA A 65 9.62 5.52 -2.27
CA ALA A 65 8.80 5.70 -3.48
C ALA A 65 8.77 4.41 -4.33
N CYS A 66 9.94 3.84 -4.61
CA CYS A 66 10.08 2.55 -5.29
C CYS A 66 9.88 1.37 -4.32
N ASP A 67 10.54 1.40 -3.16
CA ASP A 67 10.55 0.30 -2.17
C ASP A 67 9.97 0.69 -0.80
N MET A 68 8.68 0.45 -0.55
CA MET A 68 7.69 0.01 -1.55
C MET A 68 6.35 0.76 -1.46
N LYS A 69 6.37 1.99 -0.96
CA LYS A 69 5.15 2.81 -0.76
C LYS A 69 4.39 3.07 -2.05
N GLY A 70 5.07 3.24 -3.19
CA GLY A 70 4.43 3.36 -4.49
C GLY A 70 3.64 2.10 -4.86
N GLY A 71 4.29 0.93 -4.74
CA GLY A 71 3.63 -0.37 -4.93
C GLY A 71 2.48 -0.60 -3.95
N LEU A 72 2.69 -0.28 -2.67
CA LEU A 72 1.67 -0.40 -1.63
C LEU A 72 0.44 0.48 -1.90
N ALA A 73 0.65 1.73 -2.33
CA ALA A 73 -0.43 2.62 -2.74
C ALA A 73 -1.20 2.05 -3.94
N ALA A 74 -0.49 1.50 -4.93
CA ALA A 74 -1.08 0.87 -6.10
C ALA A 74 -1.92 -0.37 -5.72
N MET A 75 -1.48 -1.19 -4.75
CA MET A 75 -2.26 -2.32 -4.23
C MET A 75 -3.58 -1.86 -3.60
N VAL A 76 -3.53 -0.86 -2.72
CA VAL A 76 -4.71 -0.33 -2.01
C VAL A 76 -5.71 0.29 -2.99
N TYR A 77 -5.23 1.16 -3.90
CA TYR A 77 -6.11 1.82 -4.86
C TYR A 77 -6.56 0.88 -5.98
N GLY A 78 -5.75 -0.10 -6.39
CA GLY A 78 -6.16 -1.13 -7.34
C GLY A 78 -7.34 -1.95 -6.83
N ALA A 79 -7.30 -2.38 -5.56
CA ALA A 79 -8.44 -3.03 -4.92
C ALA A 79 -9.67 -2.10 -4.85
N LYS A 80 -9.49 -0.81 -4.52
CA LYS A 80 -10.58 0.17 -4.59
C LYS A 80 -11.19 0.26 -5.99
N LEU A 81 -10.37 0.35 -7.04
CA LEU A 81 -10.82 0.46 -8.42
C LEU A 81 -11.58 -0.80 -8.87
N LEU A 82 -11.12 -1.99 -8.51
CA LEU A 82 -11.85 -3.24 -8.78
C LEU A 82 -13.24 -3.24 -8.17
N ARG A 83 -13.36 -2.80 -6.91
CA ARG A 83 -14.67 -2.69 -6.25
C ARG A 83 -15.53 -1.61 -6.91
N ASP A 84 -14.98 -0.42 -7.16
CA ASP A 84 -15.73 0.69 -7.76
C ASP A 84 -16.21 0.35 -9.18
N ALA A 85 -15.48 -0.49 -9.91
CA ALA A 85 -15.87 -1.04 -11.20
C ALA A 85 -16.94 -2.16 -11.11
N GLY A 86 -17.34 -2.57 -9.90
CA GLY A 86 -18.32 -3.63 -9.69
C GLY A 86 -17.82 -5.04 -10.07
N CYS A 87 -16.50 -5.26 -10.09
CA CYS A 87 -15.95 -6.57 -10.42
C CYS A 87 -16.40 -7.63 -9.41
N ALA A 88 -17.12 -8.65 -9.87
CA ALA A 88 -17.55 -9.77 -9.05
C ALA A 88 -16.36 -10.70 -8.73
N LEU A 89 -15.73 -10.48 -7.58
CA LEU A 89 -14.64 -11.34 -7.10
C LEU A 89 -15.18 -12.70 -6.67
N LYS A 90 -14.47 -13.78 -7.03
CA LYS A 90 -14.80 -15.15 -6.59
C LYS A 90 -14.38 -15.44 -5.15
N GLY A 91 -13.70 -14.51 -4.52
CA GLY A 91 -12.95 -14.68 -3.29
C GLY A 91 -12.56 -13.32 -2.69
N ASP A 92 -11.97 -13.33 -1.50
CA ASP A 92 -11.49 -12.11 -0.87
C ASP A 92 -10.13 -11.70 -1.43
N LEU A 93 -9.98 -10.41 -1.69
CA LEU A 93 -8.69 -9.76 -1.89
C LEU A 93 -8.34 -9.02 -0.59
N VAL A 94 -7.29 -9.49 0.08
CA VAL A 94 -6.73 -8.89 1.28
C VAL A 94 -5.53 -8.04 0.90
N VAL A 95 -5.43 -6.84 1.46
CA VAL A 95 -4.21 -6.02 1.40
C VAL A 95 -3.67 -5.91 2.82
N ALA A 96 -2.44 -6.39 3.01
CA ALA A 96 -1.69 -6.29 4.25
C ALA A 96 -0.56 -5.26 4.07
N CYS A 97 -0.66 -4.17 4.83
CA CYS A 97 0.36 -3.14 4.93
C CYS A 97 1.15 -3.42 6.21
N VAL A 98 2.31 -4.06 6.10
CA VAL A 98 3.10 -4.46 7.26
C VAL A 98 4.13 -3.40 7.64
N VAL A 99 4.60 -3.48 8.87
CA VAL A 99 5.75 -2.75 9.39
C VAL A 99 6.87 -3.74 9.68
N GLN A 100 8.11 -3.33 9.44
CA GLN A 100 9.33 -4.10 9.72
C GLN A 100 9.47 -5.34 8.83
N GLU A 101 9.68 -5.11 7.53
CA GLU A 101 10.14 -6.16 6.60
C GLU A 101 11.65 -6.45 6.77
#